data_AF-A0AAD7JBG3-F1
#
_entry.id   AF-A0AAD7JBG3-F1
#
_cell.length_a   1.000
_cell.length_b   1.000
_cell.length_c   1.000
_cell.angle_alpha   90.00
_cell.angle_beta   90.00
_cell.angle_gamma   90.00
#
_symmetry.space_group_name_H-M   'P 1'
#
loop_
_entity.id
_entity.type
_entity.pdbx_description
1 polymer ?
#
loop_
_entity_poly.entity_id
_entity_poly.type
_entity_poly.pdbx_seq_one_letter_code
_entity_poly.pdbx_strand_id
1 'polypeptide(L)'
;MWIIFFRSHSLRQGSRGWTNSIANVTSAGRSRGVYPRSSLRGGISRERTVKDLSTNRRHLGKYHAPQYRRWATKNDFESRLEADVKARKAEAAEANKLEQQTLDPHLREKPERIVPYSDAVFRDAAIEWLIATDQPLGALEHPKFIEMINIAARATNGVKIPGRKSTRDEIMALFNQQLSSLRTRFRVSVQMFLIIRLIEMSGAE
;
A
#
# COMPACT_ATOMS: atom_id res chain seq x y z
N MET A 1 1.68 12.02 -23.48
CA MET A 1 2.65 11.18 -22.74
C MET A 1 2.43 11.44 -21.26
N TRP A 2 1.61 10.62 -20.60
CA TRP A 2 1.32 10.72 -19.16
C TRP A 2 1.75 9.40 -18.53
N ILE A 3 2.74 9.47 -17.64
CA ILE A 3 3.24 8.35 -16.86
C ILE A 3 2.35 8.24 -15.63
N ILE A 4 1.50 7.21 -15.55
CA ILE A 4 0.74 6.89 -14.35
C ILE A 4 1.59 5.94 -13.49
N PHE A 5 2.02 6.45 -12.34
CA PHE A 5 2.84 5.74 -11.36
C PHE A 5 1.90 4.96 -10.42
N PHE A 6 1.68 3.67 -10.65
CA PHE A 6 0.97 2.81 -9.68
C PHE A 6 1.94 2.35 -8.58
N ARG A 7 2.05 3.17 -7.52
CA ARG A 7 2.84 2.85 -6.32
C ARG A 7 2.02 1.93 -5.41
N SER A 8 2.26 0.63 -5.49
CA SER A 8 1.67 -0.37 -4.59
C SER A 8 2.22 -0.21 -3.17
N HIS A 9 1.37 0.17 -2.22
CA HIS A 9 1.69 0.23 -0.79
C HIS A 9 1.34 -1.12 -0.13
N SER A 10 2.37 -1.89 0.21
CA SER A 10 2.25 -3.07 1.07
C SER A 10 2.08 -2.63 2.53
N LEU A 11 0.85 -2.65 3.02
CA LEU A 11 0.53 -2.49 4.44
C LEU A 11 0.56 -3.85 5.13
N ARG A 12 1.68 -4.13 5.82
CA ARG A 12 1.78 -5.13 6.87
C ARG A 12 0.93 -4.68 8.06
N GLN A 13 -0.21 -5.33 8.30
CA GLN A 13 -0.88 -5.26 9.60
C GLN A 13 -0.65 -6.57 10.35
N GLY A 14 0.19 -6.49 11.40
CA GLY A 14 0.26 -7.49 12.45
C GLY A 14 -0.80 -7.17 13.50
N SER A 15 -1.80 -8.03 13.61
CA SER A 15 -2.82 -7.98 14.64
C SER A 15 -2.38 -8.85 15.82
N ARG A 16 -2.20 -8.23 17.00
CA ARG A 16 -2.32 -8.89 18.30
C ARG A 16 -2.97 -7.88 19.24
N GLY A 17 -4.23 -8.11 19.57
CA GLY A 17 -4.87 -7.48 20.71
C GLY A 17 -4.24 -7.97 22.01
N TRP A 18 -4.44 -7.21 23.07
CA TRP A 18 -4.72 -7.63 24.45
C TRP A 18 -5.28 -6.41 25.20
N THR A 19 -6.03 -6.69 26.25
CA THR A 19 -7.13 -5.93 26.87
C THR A 19 -6.76 -4.72 27.74
N ASN A 20 -7.78 -3.90 28.00
CA ASN A 20 -7.85 -2.75 28.91
C ASN A 20 -7.48 -3.06 30.37
N SER A 21 -6.85 -2.10 31.09
CA SER A 21 -7.46 -1.33 32.19
C SER A 21 -6.42 -0.57 33.06
N ILE A 22 -6.67 0.74 33.24
CA ILE A 22 -6.48 1.59 34.44
C ILE A 22 -5.19 1.43 35.28
N ALA A 23 -4.36 2.48 35.29
CA ALA A 23 -3.85 3.15 36.50
C ALA A 23 -3.12 4.46 36.16
N ASN A 24 -3.63 5.58 36.67
CA ASN A 24 -2.87 6.83 36.87
C ASN A 24 -1.82 6.57 37.94
N VAL A 25 -0.52 6.78 37.63
CA VAL A 25 0.48 7.11 38.66
C VAL A 25 1.47 8.12 38.09
N THR A 26 1.62 9.18 38.87
CA THR A 26 2.53 10.31 38.80
C THR A 26 4.01 9.94 38.82
N SER A 27 4.79 10.72 38.07
CA SER A 27 6.14 11.23 38.38
C SER A 27 7.35 10.28 38.51
N ALA A 28 8.46 10.82 38.01
CA ALA A 28 9.87 10.53 38.32
C ALA A 28 10.54 9.34 37.63
N GLY A 29 11.68 9.62 36.96
CA GLY A 29 12.59 8.56 36.51
C GLY A 29 13.44 8.92 35.29
N ARG A 30 14.44 9.81 35.47
CA ARG A 30 15.57 9.94 34.54
C ARG A 30 16.36 8.62 34.53
N SER A 31 16.48 7.97 33.39
CA SER A 31 17.54 6.97 33.15
C SER A 31 18.29 7.32 31.87
N ARG A 32 19.49 7.88 32.05
CA ARG A 32 20.47 8.11 30.99
C ARG A 32 21.02 6.74 30.58
N GLY A 33 20.84 6.38 29.32
CA GLY A 33 21.55 5.25 28.71
C GLY A 33 23.05 5.52 28.74
N VAL A 34 23.77 4.64 29.43
CA VAL A 34 25.23 4.55 29.41
C VAL A 34 25.60 3.77 28.15
N TYR A 35 26.27 4.42 27.20
CA TYR A 35 26.97 3.71 26.12
C TYR A 35 28.43 3.50 26.53
N PRO A 36 29.03 2.34 26.21
CA PRO A 36 30.40 2.03 26.60
C PRO A 36 31.39 2.88 25.79
N ARG A 37 32.34 3.47 26.51
CA ARG A 37 33.45 4.25 26.00
C ARG A 37 34.50 3.30 25.43
N SER A 38 34.45 3.02 24.14
CA SER A 38 35.56 2.37 23.43
C SER A 38 36.68 3.39 23.25
N SER A 39 37.77 3.14 23.98
CA SER A 39 39.05 3.81 23.84
C SER A 39 39.73 3.37 22.55
N LEU A 40 39.77 4.24 21.55
CA LEU A 40 40.81 4.21 20.52
C LEU A 40 41.48 5.58 20.46
N ARG A 41 42.67 5.60 21.06
CA ARG A 41 43.68 6.65 20.99
C ARG A 41 44.31 6.53 19.60
N GLY A 42 44.12 7.53 18.74
CA GLY A 42 44.77 7.59 17.43
C GLY A 42 44.47 8.88 16.69
N GLY A 43 45.45 9.78 16.63
CA GLY A 43 45.52 10.90 15.68
C GLY A 43 44.57 12.07 15.93
N ILE A 44 45.10 13.18 16.46
CA ILE A 44 44.48 14.49 16.27
C ILE A 44 44.78 14.90 14.81
N SER A 45 44.00 14.38 13.87
CA SER A 45 43.74 15.12 12.64
C SER A 45 43.02 16.39 13.08
N ARG A 46 43.53 17.57 12.70
CA ARG A 46 42.78 18.83 12.81
C ARG A 46 41.62 18.75 11.82
N GLU A 47 40.63 17.92 12.11
CA GLU A 47 39.33 17.96 11.47
C GLU A 47 38.74 19.30 11.87
N ARG A 48 38.81 20.24 10.94
CA ARG A 48 38.10 21.50 10.98
C ARG A 48 36.63 21.11 11.06
N THR A 49 36.09 20.93 12.26
CA THR A 49 34.68 20.61 12.49
C THR A 49 33.91 21.78 11.92
N VAL A 50 33.49 21.66 10.67
CA VAL A 50 32.62 22.62 10.03
C VAL A 50 31.37 22.61 10.91
N LYS A 51 31.19 23.65 11.71
CA LYS A 51 29.95 23.83 12.47
C LYS A 51 28.85 23.83 11.44
N ASP A 52 28.14 22.72 11.35
CA ASP A 52 27.02 22.59 10.44
C ASP A 52 26.11 23.80 10.66
N LEU A 53 25.97 24.63 9.63
CA LEU A 53 25.31 25.94 9.70
C LEU A 53 23.86 25.79 10.19
N SER A 54 23.25 24.63 9.93
CA SER A 54 21.93 24.26 10.44
C SER A 54 21.89 24.19 11.97
N THR A 55 22.96 23.66 12.58
CA THR A 55 23.07 23.51 14.04
C THR A 55 23.27 24.85 14.72
N ASN A 56 24.03 25.77 14.12
CA ASN A 56 24.29 27.09 14.69
C ASN A 56 23.05 27.99 14.64
N ARG A 57 22.27 27.94 13.55
CA ARG A 57 20.99 28.67 13.46
C ARG A 57 19.97 28.17 14.48
N ARG A 58 19.90 26.85 14.69
CA ARG A 58 19.00 26.25 15.69
C ARG A 58 19.41 26.62 17.13
N HIS A 59 20.71 26.65 17.41
CA HIS A 59 21.24 27.07 18.71
C HIS A 59 20.97 28.57 18.98
N LEU A 60 21.26 29.43 17.99
CA LEU A 60 20.94 30.86 18.04
C LEU A 60 19.45 31.10 18.27
N GLY A 61 18.58 30.38 17.55
CA GLY A 61 17.13 30.48 17.73
C GLY A 61 16.65 30.01 19.12
N LYS A 62 17.33 29.05 19.74
CA LYS A 62 16.93 28.51 21.04
C LYS A 62 17.38 29.37 22.23
N TYR A 63 18.62 29.87 22.21
CA TYR A 63 19.23 30.52 23.39
C TYR A 63 19.46 32.02 23.21
N HIS A 64 19.55 32.52 21.98
CA HIS A 64 19.99 33.88 21.68
C HIS A 64 19.05 34.63 20.72
N ALA A 65 17.80 34.17 20.56
CA ALA A 65 16.85 34.78 19.64
C ALA A 65 16.61 36.28 19.90
N PRO A 66 16.44 36.77 21.15
CA PRO A 66 16.22 38.19 21.40
C PRO A 66 17.41 39.07 21.00
N GLN A 67 18.63 38.64 21.34
CA GLN A 67 19.86 39.37 21.00
C GLN A 67 20.09 39.37 19.49
N TYR A 68 19.84 38.23 18.83
CA TYR A 68 19.98 38.11 17.38
C TYR A 68 18.99 39.00 16.62
N ARG A 69 17.72 39.06 17.05
CA ARG A 69 16.73 39.95 16.42
C ARG A 69 17.11 41.42 16.57
N ARG A 70 17.55 41.85 17.75
CA ARG A 70 18.04 43.23 17.97
C ARG A 70 19.23 43.56 17.07
N TRP A 71 20.17 42.63 16.93
CA TRP A 71 21.30 42.78 16.01
C TRP A 71 20.82 42.84 14.56
N ALA A 72 19.89 41.97 14.15
CA ALA A 72 19.35 41.93 12.80
C ALA A 72 18.67 43.27 12.44
N THR A 73 17.82 43.81 13.32
CA THR A 73 17.20 45.13 13.14
C THR A 73 18.21 46.27 13.08
N LYS A 74 19.25 46.24 13.94
CA LYS A 74 20.28 47.30 13.96
C LYS A 74 21.14 47.33 12.69
N ASN A 75 21.27 46.20 12.00
CA ASN A 75 22.12 46.08 10.82
C ASN A 75 21.29 45.93 9.52
N ASP A 76 19.99 46.21 9.55
CA ASP A 76 19.07 46.05 8.42
C ASP A 76 19.10 44.64 7.78
N PHE A 77 19.36 43.62 8.61
CA PHE A 77 19.36 42.22 8.19
C PHE A 77 18.01 41.56 8.44
N GLU A 78 17.58 40.78 7.45
CA GLU A 78 16.42 39.92 7.58
C GLU A 78 16.71 38.72 8.51
N SER A 79 15.91 38.57 9.57
CA SER A 79 16.06 37.43 10.49
C SER A 79 15.75 36.11 9.78
N ARG A 80 16.73 35.20 9.76
CA ARG A 80 16.58 33.83 9.22
C ARG A 80 16.35 32.78 10.30
N LEU A 81 15.88 33.17 11.48
CA LEU A 81 15.45 32.23 12.50
C LEU A 81 14.20 31.49 12.02
N GLU A 82 14.11 30.19 12.33
CA GLU A 82 13.01 29.33 11.87
C GLU A 82 11.62 29.88 12.26
N ALA A 83 11.50 30.49 13.43
CA ALA A 83 10.25 31.10 13.90
C ALA A 83 9.82 32.27 13.01
N ASP A 84 10.76 33.15 12.66
CA ASP A 84 10.48 34.38 11.90
C ASP A 84 10.22 34.04 10.41
N VAL A 85 10.93 33.03 9.87
CA VAL A 85 10.66 32.48 8.52
C VAL A 85 9.28 31.83 8.45
N LYS A 86 8.87 31.09 9.49
CA LYS A 86 7.53 30.48 9.56
C LYS A 86 6.44 31.54 9.60
N ALA A 87 6.60 32.57 10.44
CA ALA A 87 5.65 33.69 10.53
C ALA A 87 5.46 34.36 9.17
N ARG A 88 6.56 34.73 8.50
CA ARG A 88 6.49 35.34 7.18
C ARG A 88 5.83 34.44 6.13
N LYS A 89 6.12 33.14 6.15
CA LYS A 89 5.47 32.18 5.24
C LYS A 89 3.98 32.06 5.51
N ALA A 90 3.55 32.11 6.77
CA ALA A 90 2.13 32.11 7.13
C ALA A 90 1.44 33.39 6.66
N GLU A 91 2.03 34.55 6.90
CA GLU A 91 1.52 35.85 6.42
C GLU A 91 1.42 35.89 4.89
N ALA A 92 2.45 35.42 4.18
CA ALA A 92 2.43 35.33 2.72
C ALA A 92 1.39 34.33 2.20
N ALA A 93 1.16 33.22 2.91
CA ALA A 93 0.13 32.25 2.56
C ALA A 93 -1.28 32.81 2.76
N GLU A 94 -1.52 33.57 3.83
CA GLU A 94 -2.80 34.24 4.06
C GLU A 94 -3.04 35.37 3.05
N ALA A 95 -2.02 36.15 2.71
CA ALA A 95 -2.11 37.15 1.64
C ALA A 95 -2.41 36.51 0.28
N ASN A 96 -1.72 35.43 -0.08
CA ASN A 96 -1.96 34.70 -1.34
C ASN A 96 -3.35 34.02 -1.38
N LYS A 97 -3.87 33.54 -0.24
CA LYS A 97 -5.24 33.01 -0.17
C LYS A 97 -6.30 34.07 -0.50
N LEU A 98 -6.05 35.33 -0.17
CA LEU A 98 -6.97 36.43 -0.48
C LEU A 98 -6.92 36.81 -1.97
N GLU A 99 -5.76 36.69 -2.62
CA GLU A 99 -5.60 37.02 -4.05
C GLU A 99 -5.97 35.86 -4.98
N GLN A 100 -5.80 34.61 -4.55
CA GLN A 100 -5.99 33.44 -5.40
C GLN A 100 -7.43 32.91 -5.29
N GLN A 101 -8.30 33.34 -6.22
CA GLN A 101 -9.62 32.71 -6.42
C GLN A 101 -9.41 31.23 -6.80
N THR A 102 -9.99 30.33 -6.00
CA THR A 102 -9.92 28.89 -6.25
C THR A 102 -10.65 28.60 -7.55
N LEU A 103 -10.03 27.85 -8.46
CA LEU A 103 -10.58 27.51 -9.80
C LEU A 103 -11.82 26.61 -9.74
N ASP A 104 -12.24 26.17 -8.56
CA ASP A 104 -13.37 25.26 -8.33
C ASP A 104 -14.69 25.65 -9.02
N PRO A 105 -15.12 26.93 -9.08
CA PRO A 105 -16.39 27.28 -9.72
C PRO A 105 -16.43 26.99 -11.22
N HIS A 106 -15.27 26.79 -11.85
CA HIS A 106 -15.14 26.58 -13.30
C HIS A 106 -14.77 25.14 -13.67
N LEU A 107 -14.47 24.27 -12.71
CA LEU A 107 -14.29 22.85 -12.98
C LEU A 107 -15.65 22.17 -13.16
N ARG A 108 -16.00 21.86 -14.40
CA ARG A 108 -17.10 20.95 -14.70
C ARG A 108 -16.57 19.52 -14.68
N GLU A 109 -17.26 18.63 -13.98
CA GLU A 109 -16.98 17.20 -14.03
C GLU A 109 -17.09 16.72 -15.48
N LYS A 110 -15.96 16.26 -16.03
CA LYS A 110 -15.91 15.73 -17.38
C LYS A 110 -16.55 14.35 -17.35
N PRO A 111 -17.53 14.04 -18.22
CA PRO A 111 -18.07 12.70 -18.29
C PRO A 111 -16.92 11.71 -18.55
N GLU A 112 -16.90 10.62 -17.79
CA GLU A 112 -15.89 9.58 -17.92
C GLU A 112 -15.86 9.10 -19.37
N ARG A 113 -14.76 9.38 -20.07
CA ARG A 113 -14.61 9.00 -21.46
C ARG A 113 -14.18 7.54 -21.48
N ILE A 114 -15.11 6.65 -21.77
CA ILE A 114 -14.82 5.25 -22.07
C ILE A 114 -13.87 5.25 -23.28
N VAL A 115 -12.62 4.81 -23.07
CA VAL A 115 -11.65 4.67 -24.16
C VAL A 115 -12.19 3.56 -25.07
N PRO A 116 -12.51 3.84 -26.35
CA PRO A 116 -12.96 2.80 -27.25
C PRO A 116 -11.88 1.74 -27.38
N TYR A 117 -12.31 0.48 -27.49
CA TYR A 117 -11.39 -0.64 -27.71
C TYR A 117 -10.52 -0.37 -28.94
N SER A 118 -9.22 -0.58 -28.80
CA SER A 118 -8.27 -0.64 -29.92
C SER A 118 -7.24 -1.72 -29.63
N ASP A 119 -6.83 -2.45 -30.67
CA ASP A 119 -5.91 -3.58 -30.52
C ASP A 119 -4.55 -3.17 -29.94
N ALA A 120 -4.09 -1.95 -30.23
CA ALA A 120 -2.85 -1.41 -29.67
C ALA A 120 -2.94 -1.23 -28.15
N VAL A 121 -4.00 -0.56 -27.66
CA VAL A 121 -4.20 -0.34 -26.22
C VAL A 121 -4.39 -1.67 -25.48
N PHE A 122 -5.12 -2.62 -26.08
CA PHE A 122 -5.28 -3.94 -25.49
C PHE A 122 -3.96 -4.70 -25.41
N ARG A 123 -3.13 -4.65 -26.47
CA ARG A 123 -1.81 -5.28 -26.49
C ARG A 123 -0.89 -4.70 -25.43
N ASP A 124 -0.84 -3.38 -25.30
CA ASP A 124 -0.01 -2.71 -24.30
C ASP A 124 -0.45 -3.11 -22.88
N ALA A 125 -1.77 -3.08 -22.61
CA ALA A 125 -2.32 -3.50 -21.31
C ALA A 125 -2.03 -4.98 -21.01
N ALA A 126 -2.09 -5.87 -22.01
CA ALA A 126 -1.76 -7.29 -21.85
C ALA A 126 -0.27 -7.50 -21.53
N ILE A 127 0.63 -6.76 -22.18
CA ILE A 127 2.07 -6.82 -21.91
C ILE A 127 2.38 -6.31 -20.50
N GLU A 128 1.81 -5.17 -20.11
CA GLU A 128 1.95 -4.63 -18.76
C GLU A 128 1.45 -5.62 -17.70
N TRP A 129 0.31 -6.27 -17.95
CA TRP A 129 -0.22 -7.28 -17.06
C TRP A 129 0.72 -8.49 -16.91
N LEU A 130 1.27 -9.01 -18.01
CA LEU A 130 2.23 -10.12 -17.98
C LEU A 130 3.48 -9.78 -17.16
N ILE A 131 4.05 -8.58 -17.37
CA ILE A 131 5.24 -8.10 -16.63
C ILE A 131 4.91 -7.91 -15.14
N ALA A 132 3.77 -7.30 -14.82
CA ALA A 132 3.41 -6.98 -13.44
C ALA A 132 3.11 -8.24 -12.59
N THR A 133 2.74 -9.35 -13.23
CA THR A 133 2.31 -10.59 -12.56
C THR A 133 3.24 -11.77 -12.80
N ASP A 134 4.39 -11.54 -13.45
CA ASP A 134 5.40 -12.54 -13.81
C ASP A 134 4.80 -13.78 -14.49
N GLN A 135 3.85 -13.57 -15.43
CA GLN A 135 3.15 -14.65 -16.11
C GLN A 135 3.90 -15.11 -17.37
N PRO A 136 3.83 -16.40 -17.74
CA PRO A 136 4.41 -16.88 -18.98
C PRO A 136 3.67 -16.30 -20.20
N LEU A 137 4.39 -16.12 -21.32
CA LEU A 137 3.80 -15.61 -22.56
C LEU A 137 2.61 -16.45 -23.06
N GLY A 138 2.66 -17.77 -22.87
CA GLY A 138 1.58 -18.69 -23.22
C GLY A 138 0.29 -18.50 -22.41
N ALA A 139 0.27 -17.67 -21.36
CA ALA A 139 -0.95 -17.36 -20.62
C ALA A 139 -2.02 -16.69 -21.50
N LEU A 140 -1.60 -15.88 -22.50
CA LEU A 140 -2.52 -15.20 -23.42
C LEU A 140 -3.15 -16.16 -24.44
N GLU A 141 -2.49 -17.27 -24.76
CA GLU A 141 -2.97 -18.29 -25.70
C GLU A 141 -3.92 -19.30 -25.04
N HIS A 142 -4.00 -19.29 -23.70
CA HIS A 142 -4.80 -20.26 -22.98
C HIS A 142 -6.29 -20.10 -23.30
N PRO A 143 -7.01 -21.16 -23.71
CA PRO A 143 -8.40 -21.04 -24.19
C PRO A 143 -9.35 -20.48 -23.13
N LYS A 144 -9.12 -20.76 -21.84
CA LYS A 144 -9.92 -20.19 -20.75
C LYS A 144 -9.68 -18.69 -20.54
N PHE A 145 -8.50 -18.19 -20.86
CA PHE A 145 -8.22 -16.75 -20.82
C PHE A 145 -8.99 -16.04 -21.95
N ILE A 146 -8.95 -16.59 -23.16
CA ILE A 146 -9.70 -16.10 -24.32
C ILE A 146 -11.22 -16.11 -24.03
N GLU A 147 -11.73 -17.22 -23.46
CA GLU A 147 -13.14 -17.33 -23.07
C GLU A 147 -13.54 -16.23 -22.06
N MET A 148 -12.70 -15.98 -21.05
CA MET A 148 -12.92 -14.93 -20.05
C MET A 148 -12.97 -13.53 -20.69
N ILE A 149 -12.05 -13.20 -21.61
CA ILE A 149 -12.03 -11.92 -22.32
C ILE A 149 -13.28 -11.77 -23.20
N ASN A 150 -13.71 -12.83 -23.89
CA ASN A 150 -14.92 -12.81 -24.71
C ASN A 150 -16.18 -12.56 -23.89
N ILE A 151 -16.27 -13.14 -22.68
CA ILE A 151 -17.36 -12.87 -21.73
C ILE A 151 -17.31 -11.41 -21.27
N ALA A 152 -16.12 -10.92 -20.91
CA ALA A 152 -15.91 -9.54 -20.48
C ALA A 152 -16.28 -8.51 -21.55
N ALA A 153 -15.91 -8.76 -22.82
CA ALA A 153 -16.19 -7.87 -23.95
C ALA A 153 -17.70 -7.75 -24.25
N ARG A 154 -18.50 -8.74 -23.85
CA ARG A 154 -19.96 -8.72 -24.01
C ARG A 154 -20.69 -8.01 -22.85
N ALA A 155 -19.98 -7.69 -21.77
CA ALA A 155 -20.60 -7.07 -20.60
C ALA A 155 -20.88 -5.57 -20.87
N THR A 156 -22.14 -5.17 -20.82
CA THR A 156 -22.56 -3.78 -21.04
C THR A 156 -22.31 -2.88 -19.84
N ASN A 157 -22.38 -3.43 -18.63
CA ASN A 157 -22.28 -2.70 -17.37
C ASN A 157 -20.91 -2.89 -16.69
N GLY A 158 -19.87 -3.15 -17.48
CA GLY A 158 -18.54 -3.52 -16.99
C GLY A 158 -18.50 -4.91 -16.34
N VAL A 159 -17.31 -5.30 -15.87
CA VAL A 159 -17.05 -6.61 -15.28
C VAL A 159 -16.70 -6.46 -13.80
N LYS A 160 -17.42 -7.16 -12.93
CA LYS A 160 -17.11 -7.23 -11.50
C LYS A 160 -16.10 -8.36 -11.27
N ILE A 161 -14.85 -8.01 -10.96
CA ILE A 161 -13.81 -8.99 -10.63
C ILE A 161 -14.02 -9.45 -9.18
N PRO A 162 -14.18 -10.75 -8.91
CA PRO A 162 -14.35 -11.25 -7.55
C PRO A 162 -13.08 -11.01 -6.72
N GLY A 163 -13.27 -10.73 -5.43
CA GLY A 163 -12.15 -10.55 -4.50
C GLY A 163 -11.49 -11.88 -4.12
N ARG A 164 -10.20 -11.85 -3.76
CA ARG A 164 -9.39 -13.05 -3.44
C ARG A 164 -10.06 -14.06 -2.51
N LYS A 165 -10.74 -13.58 -1.46
CA LYS A 165 -11.43 -14.46 -0.50
C LYS A 165 -12.63 -15.16 -1.16
N SER A 166 -13.48 -14.41 -1.87
CA SER A 166 -14.62 -14.96 -2.61
C SER A 166 -14.16 -16.00 -3.62
N THR A 167 -13.15 -15.65 -4.44
CA THR A 167 -12.60 -16.56 -5.44
C THR A 167 -12.05 -17.85 -4.80
N ARG A 168 -11.37 -17.74 -3.66
CA ARG A 168 -10.88 -18.92 -2.93
C ARG A 168 -12.03 -19.80 -2.45
N ASP A 169 -13.04 -19.19 -1.84
CA ASP A 169 -14.19 -19.91 -1.29
C ASP A 169 -14.97 -20.62 -2.42
N GLU A 170 -15.16 -19.96 -3.56
CA GLU A 170 -15.76 -20.52 -4.78
C GLU A 170 -14.96 -21.70 -5.33
N ILE A 171 -13.63 -21.58 -5.42
CA ILE A 171 -12.76 -22.68 -5.85
C ILE A 171 -12.94 -23.89 -4.92
N MET A 172 -12.88 -23.67 -3.60
CA MET A 172 -13.05 -24.76 -2.63
C MET A 172 -14.44 -25.41 -2.74
N ALA A 173 -15.48 -24.61 -2.98
CA ALA A 173 -16.84 -25.12 -3.21
C ALA A 173 -16.92 -26.02 -4.46
N LEU A 174 -16.33 -25.57 -5.58
CA LEU A 174 -16.28 -26.35 -6.82
C LEU A 174 -15.51 -27.67 -6.63
N PHE A 175 -14.38 -27.64 -5.93
CA PHE A 175 -13.63 -28.86 -5.60
C PHE A 175 -14.46 -29.82 -4.74
N ASN A 176 -15.12 -29.33 -3.70
CA ASN A 176 -15.97 -30.15 -2.84
C ASN A 176 -17.14 -30.77 -3.60
N GLN A 177 -17.74 -30.03 -4.55
CA GLN A 177 -18.79 -30.54 -5.43
C GLN A 177 -18.28 -31.66 -6.35
N GLN A 178 -17.09 -31.50 -6.91
CA GLN A 178 -16.48 -32.55 -7.73
C GLN A 178 -16.20 -33.81 -6.90
N LEU A 179 -15.59 -33.66 -5.71
CA LEU A 179 -15.30 -34.77 -4.79
C LEU A 179 -16.58 -35.48 -4.31
N SER A 180 -17.65 -34.74 -4.03
CA SER A 180 -18.93 -35.33 -3.64
C SER A 180 -19.56 -36.11 -4.79
N SER A 181 -19.50 -35.57 -6.02
CA SER A 181 -20.00 -36.27 -7.21
C SER A 181 -19.24 -37.57 -7.48
N LEU A 182 -17.91 -37.55 -7.30
CA LEU A 182 -17.05 -38.74 -7.41
C LEU A 182 -17.40 -39.77 -6.33
N ARG A 183 -17.53 -39.34 -5.07
CA ARG A 183 -17.92 -40.22 -3.96
C ARG A 183 -19.24 -40.94 -4.24
N THR A 184 -20.23 -40.23 -4.78
CA THR A 184 -21.52 -40.82 -5.16
C THR A 184 -21.35 -41.88 -6.25
N ARG A 185 -20.54 -41.62 -7.29
CA ARG A 185 -20.26 -42.60 -8.36
C ARG A 185 -19.58 -43.86 -7.82
N PHE A 186 -18.62 -43.73 -6.90
CA PHE A 186 -17.93 -44.88 -6.32
C PHE A 186 -18.77 -45.66 -5.28
N ARG A 187 -19.76 -45.03 -4.64
CA ARG A 187 -20.63 -45.69 -3.64
C ARG A 187 -21.49 -46.81 -4.26
N VAL A 188 -21.91 -46.65 -5.51
CA VAL A 188 -22.70 -47.64 -6.24
C VAL A 188 -21.92 -48.95 -6.44
N SER A 189 -20.59 -48.89 -6.50
CA SER A 189 -19.73 -50.05 -6.72
C SER A 189 -19.68 -51.00 -5.51
N VAL A 190 -19.69 -50.47 -4.27
CA VAL A 190 -19.69 -51.30 -3.05
C VAL A 190 -21.03 -52.01 -2.86
N GLN A 191 -22.13 -51.31 -3.16
CA GLN A 191 -23.47 -51.86 -2.98
C GLN A 191 -23.79 -52.94 -4.02
N MET A 192 -23.32 -52.78 -5.26
CA MET A 192 -23.39 -53.82 -6.28
C MET A 192 -22.57 -55.06 -5.90
N PHE A 193 -21.38 -54.89 -5.32
CA PHE A 193 -20.56 -56.00 -4.83
C PHE A 193 -21.25 -56.81 -3.72
N LEU A 194 -21.90 -56.13 -2.77
CA LEU A 194 -22.65 -56.78 -1.69
C LEU A 194 -23.89 -57.51 -2.20
N ILE A 195 -24.59 -56.97 -3.19
CA ILE A 195 -25.74 -57.62 -3.83
C ILE A 195 -25.30 -58.89 -4.58
N ILE A 196 -24.20 -58.83 -5.34
CA ILE A 196 -23.64 -60.01 -6.03
C ILE A 196 -23.25 -61.10 -5.02
N ARG A 197 -22.57 -60.72 -3.92
CA ARG A 197 -22.22 -61.66 -2.83
C ARG A 197 -23.44 -62.29 -2.16
N LEU A 198 -24.52 -61.53 -1.97
CA LEU A 198 -25.76 -62.05 -1.38
C LEU A 198 -26.48 -63.03 -2.31
N ILE A 199 -26.45 -62.79 -3.63
CA ILE A 199 -27.02 -63.70 -4.63
C ILE A 199 -26.20 -65.00 -4.71
N GLU A 200 -24.87 -64.92 -4.69
CA GLU A 200 -23.99 -66.10 -4.64
C GLU A 200 -24.22 -66.96 -3.39
N MET A 201 -24.47 -66.34 -2.22
CA MET A 201 -24.71 -67.07 -0.99
C MET A 201 -26.12 -67.71 -0.90
N SER A 202 -27.09 -67.20 -1.66
CA SER A 202 -28.47 -67.72 -1.65
C SER A 202 -28.71 -68.85 -2.66
N GLY A 203 -27.77 -69.11 -3.58
CA GLY A 203 -27.89 -70.14 -4.63
C GLY A 203 -27.10 -71.42 -4.37
N ALA A 204 -26.62 -71.64 -3.14
CA ALA A 204 -25.76 -72.78 -2.76
C ALA A 204 -26.49 -73.91 -2.01
N GLU A 205 -27.83 -73.96 -2.07
CA GLU A 205 -28.67 -75.06 -1.56
C GLU A 205 -29.15 -75.95 -2.72
#